data_AF-A0A1A9BI53-F1
#
_entry.id   AF-A0A1A9BI53-F1
#
_cell.length_a   1.000
_cell.length_b   1.000
_cell.length_c   1.000
_cell.angle_alpha   90.00
_cell.angle_beta   90.00
_cell.angle_gamma   90.00
#
_symmetry.space_group_name_H-M   'P 1'
#
loop_
_entity.id
_entity.type
_entity.pdbx_description
1 polymer ?
#
loop_
_entity_poly.entity_id
_entity_poly.type
_entity_poly.pdbx_seq_one_letter_code
_entity_poly.pdbx_strand_id
1 'polypeptide(L)'
;MVIERQQAEQIASVWARRDSDRLGFPCTPVVEEFDLGYVVLSTVSTDARALPGDLPTTVIDKETGEVSTWPRIPAVAVEQMYRQRRPAEPRAPRTVDPAAQLLRELVRLPTPGAAAHLTLDGRLHVAQGAKGDVELRHHPLVRAYLDELPPGHLVRGGERHAEMIVVSDALHDHDHRRAADGLPPLTIDEARELLGTGRIEFYRSREPGDPTGGRADLPCDSCVRFLVRFAVLPWSDLAFVEEWRPEPQEHIAPGRFPDEVADALLDGGWQISMFNEALAMGAIAETAEVAGQRHRHEAFRAAHEALTAFPAVLSRRRGPGEEAWISRFTTNPLRAAHTADTLADFGAVLGARLFPLGSERQESILAVDEHGRVFALDQAGEWFLGADVDAALTTLLLGRAAPRVRDDGTW
;
A
#
# COMPACT_ATOMS: atom_id res chain seq x y z
N MET A 1 -8.68 -0.19 -21.99
CA MET A 1 -7.53 -0.85 -22.63
C MET A 1 -7.80 -2.33 -22.62
N VAL A 2 -7.56 -3.06 -23.71
CA VAL A 2 -7.78 -4.52 -23.76
C VAL A 2 -6.48 -5.22 -23.38
N ILE A 3 -6.54 -6.26 -22.54
CA ILE A 3 -5.41 -7.12 -22.22
C ILE A 3 -5.15 -8.06 -23.38
N GLU A 4 -3.97 -8.00 -23.95
CA GLU A 4 -3.55 -8.91 -25.02
C GLU A 4 -3.06 -10.25 -24.46
N ARG A 5 -3.12 -11.30 -25.29
CA ARG A 5 -2.66 -12.64 -24.92
C ARG A 5 -1.20 -12.64 -24.45
N GLN A 6 -0.34 -11.91 -25.15
CA GLN A 6 1.07 -11.81 -24.79
C GLN A 6 1.25 -11.21 -23.39
N GLN A 7 0.46 -10.19 -23.05
CA GLN A 7 0.49 -9.58 -21.72
C GLN A 7 0.01 -10.57 -20.65
N ALA A 8 -1.07 -11.30 -20.92
CA ALA A 8 -1.57 -12.34 -20.01
C ALA A 8 -0.53 -13.46 -19.76
N GLU A 9 0.19 -13.90 -20.81
CA GLU A 9 1.27 -14.89 -20.69
C GLU A 9 2.46 -14.37 -19.88
N GLN A 10 2.80 -13.09 -20.03
CA GLN A 10 3.84 -12.44 -19.22
C GLN A 10 3.43 -12.31 -17.75
N ILE A 11 2.19 -11.89 -17.47
CA ILE A 11 1.62 -11.82 -16.12
C ILE A 11 1.64 -13.20 -15.48
N ALA A 12 1.16 -14.23 -16.19
CA ALA A 12 1.16 -15.60 -15.70
C ALA A 12 2.57 -16.09 -15.36
N SER A 13 3.57 -15.73 -16.19
CA SER A 13 4.97 -16.06 -15.94
C SER A 13 5.53 -15.39 -14.68
N VAL A 14 5.12 -14.14 -14.41
CA VAL A 14 5.47 -13.43 -13.17
C VAL A 14 4.82 -14.11 -11.96
N TRP A 15 3.53 -14.43 -12.03
CA TRP A 15 2.83 -15.10 -10.93
C TRP A 15 3.37 -16.49 -10.65
N ALA A 16 3.59 -17.33 -11.67
CA ALA A 16 4.18 -18.65 -11.49
C ALA A 16 5.60 -18.59 -10.89
N ARG A 17 6.37 -17.57 -11.24
CA ARG A 17 7.68 -17.33 -10.63
C ARG A 17 7.54 -16.99 -9.13
N ARG A 18 6.61 -16.11 -8.76
CA ARG A 18 6.32 -15.78 -7.35
C ARG A 18 5.81 -17.00 -6.57
N ASP A 19 4.96 -17.83 -7.19
CA ASP A 19 4.52 -19.10 -6.59
C ASP A 19 5.70 -20.05 -6.38
N SER A 20 6.64 -20.10 -7.32
CA SER A 20 7.85 -20.92 -7.18
C SER A 20 8.70 -20.48 -5.99
N ASP A 21 8.89 -19.16 -5.82
CA ASP A 21 9.63 -18.61 -4.69
C ASP A 21 8.92 -18.90 -3.35
N ARG A 22 7.59 -18.74 -3.31
CA ARG A 22 6.78 -18.97 -2.11
C ARG A 22 6.72 -20.44 -1.69
N LEU A 23 6.61 -21.35 -2.65
CA LEU A 23 6.43 -22.78 -2.39
C LEU A 23 7.76 -23.56 -2.32
N GLY A 24 8.86 -22.98 -2.81
CA GLY A 24 10.18 -23.61 -2.78
C GLY A 24 10.40 -24.68 -3.85
N PHE A 25 9.56 -24.74 -4.88
CA PHE A 25 9.73 -25.63 -6.03
C PHE A 25 9.22 -24.99 -7.33
N PRO A 26 9.70 -25.42 -8.51
CA PRO A 26 9.32 -24.80 -9.78
C PRO A 26 7.82 -24.92 -10.08
N CYS A 27 7.20 -23.78 -10.39
CA CYS A 27 5.85 -23.67 -10.92
C CYS A 27 5.90 -23.18 -12.39
N THR A 28 5.09 -23.80 -13.24
CA THR A 28 4.99 -23.45 -14.67
C THR A 28 3.64 -22.78 -14.94
N PRO A 29 3.62 -21.61 -15.60
CA PRO A 29 2.37 -20.94 -15.94
C PRO A 29 1.62 -21.70 -17.03
N VAL A 30 0.30 -21.74 -16.93
CA VAL A 30 -0.61 -22.18 -17.98
C VAL A 30 -1.64 -21.08 -18.20
N VAL A 31 -1.85 -20.73 -19.46
CA VAL A 31 -2.83 -19.72 -19.88
C VAL A 31 -3.74 -20.31 -20.95
N GLU A 32 -5.02 -20.36 -20.65
CA GLU A 32 -6.07 -20.76 -21.58
C GLU A 32 -6.93 -19.54 -21.93
N GLU A 33 -6.97 -19.18 -23.21
CA GLU A 33 -7.72 -18.03 -23.70
C GLU A 33 -9.15 -18.44 -24.08
N PHE A 34 -10.12 -17.62 -23.70
CA PHE A 34 -11.50 -17.68 -24.16
C PHE A 34 -11.96 -16.28 -24.60
N ASP A 35 -13.15 -16.17 -25.18
CA ASP A 35 -13.68 -14.91 -25.74
C ASP A 35 -13.73 -13.72 -24.75
N LEU A 36 -13.95 -13.96 -23.45
CA LEU A 36 -14.04 -12.89 -22.45
C LEU A 36 -12.74 -12.66 -21.65
N GLY A 37 -11.71 -13.50 -21.81
CA GLY A 37 -10.58 -13.48 -20.88
C GLY A 37 -9.56 -14.58 -21.03
N TYR A 38 -8.75 -14.70 -19.97
CA TYR A 38 -7.70 -15.69 -19.83
C TYR A 38 -7.86 -16.42 -18.51
N VAL A 39 -7.97 -17.75 -18.54
CA VAL A 39 -7.84 -18.61 -17.36
C VAL A 39 -6.35 -18.86 -17.15
N VAL A 40 -5.84 -18.42 -16.00
CA VAL A 40 -4.43 -18.53 -15.61
C VAL A 40 -4.31 -19.45 -14.40
N LEU A 41 -3.39 -20.40 -14.48
CA LEU A 41 -3.01 -21.21 -13.32
C LEU A 41 -1.51 -21.50 -13.31
N SER A 42 -1.01 -21.76 -12.12
CA SER A 42 0.32 -22.32 -11.90
C SER A 42 0.23 -23.84 -11.76
N THR A 43 1.06 -24.57 -12.50
CA THR A 43 1.19 -26.03 -12.41
C THR A 43 2.53 -26.40 -11.80
N VAL A 44 2.59 -27.57 -11.16
CA VAL A 44 3.80 -28.07 -10.48
C VAL A 44 4.06 -29.49 -10.96
N SER A 45 5.30 -29.97 -10.75
CA SER A 45 5.62 -31.38 -10.96
C SER A 45 4.68 -32.28 -10.15
N THR A 46 4.38 -33.48 -10.65
CA THR A 46 3.60 -34.50 -9.92
C THR A 46 4.26 -34.93 -8.61
N ASP A 47 5.58 -34.72 -8.49
CA ASP A 47 6.34 -35.04 -7.28
C ASP A 47 6.28 -33.93 -6.23
N ALA A 48 5.77 -32.74 -6.58
CA ALA A 48 5.60 -31.63 -5.66
C ALA A 48 4.29 -31.74 -4.88
N ARG A 49 4.36 -31.52 -3.56
CA ARG A 49 3.18 -31.43 -2.70
C ARG A 49 2.68 -30.00 -2.61
N ALA A 50 1.81 -29.59 -3.52
CA ALA A 50 0.99 -28.39 -3.37
C ALA A 50 -0.26 -28.71 -2.51
N LEU A 51 -0.55 -27.87 -1.52
CA LEU A 51 -1.75 -27.96 -0.69
C LEU A 51 -2.96 -27.32 -1.39
N PRO A 52 -4.19 -27.70 -1.02
CA PRO A 52 -5.38 -26.97 -1.47
C PRO A 52 -5.27 -25.48 -1.14
N GLY A 53 -5.49 -24.63 -2.15
CA GLY A 53 -5.38 -23.17 -2.02
C GLY A 53 -4.01 -22.61 -2.40
N ASP A 54 -2.96 -23.43 -2.51
CA ASP A 54 -1.62 -22.94 -2.86
C ASP A 54 -1.55 -22.34 -4.26
N LEU A 55 -2.28 -22.91 -5.22
CA LEU A 55 -2.21 -22.51 -6.62
C LEU A 55 -3.65 -22.23 -7.09
N PRO A 56 -4.18 -21.03 -6.83
CA PRO A 56 -5.53 -20.67 -7.23
C PRO A 56 -5.66 -20.67 -8.76
N THR A 57 -6.87 -20.91 -9.25
CA THR A 57 -7.21 -20.63 -10.64
C THR A 57 -7.68 -19.19 -10.72
N THR A 58 -7.12 -18.42 -11.63
CA THR A 58 -7.39 -16.99 -11.77
C THR A 58 -7.96 -16.71 -13.15
N VAL A 59 -8.90 -15.77 -13.27
CA VAL A 59 -9.37 -15.25 -14.55
C VAL A 59 -8.98 -13.78 -14.68
N ILE A 60 -8.35 -13.44 -15.80
CA ILE A 60 -8.12 -12.05 -16.24
C ILE A 60 -9.21 -11.70 -17.27
N ASP A 61 -10.07 -10.73 -16.96
CA ASP A 61 -11.03 -10.20 -17.95
C ASP A 61 -10.27 -9.44 -19.05
N LYS A 62 -10.53 -9.81 -20.30
CA LYS A 62 -9.80 -9.27 -21.46
C LYS A 62 -10.07 -7.78 -21.68
N GLU A 63 -11.24 -7.28 -21.31
CA GLU A 63 -11.65 -5.90 -21.60
C GLU A 63 -11.33 -4.94 -20.45
N THR A 64 -11.38 -5.41 -19.21
CA THR A 64 -11.18 -4.57 -18.02
C THR A 64 -9.85 -4.80 -17.33
N GLY A 65 -9.17 -5.92 -17.59
CA GLY A 65 -8.00 -6.36 -16.83
C GLY A 65 -8.32 -6.72 -15.37
N GLU A 66 -9.60 -6.90 -15.02
CA GLU A 66 -10.00 -7.34 -13.69
C GLU A 66 -9.56 -8.78 -13.44
N VAL A 67 -9.00 -9.01 -12.26
CA VAL A 67 -8.51 -10.31 -11.83
C VAL A 67 -9.47 -10.91 -10.81
N SER A 68 -9.88 -12.16 -11.02
CA SER A 68 -10.79 -12.88 -10.11
C SER A 68 -10.30 -14.30 -9.83
N THR A 69 -10.48 -14.76 -8.60
CA THR A 69 -10.07 -16.09 -8.16
C THR A 69 -11.23 -17.09 -8.19
N TRP A 70 -10.97 -18.28 -8.70
CA TRP A 70 -11.94 -19.34 -8.95
C TRP A 70 -11.50 -20.69 -8.36
N PRO A 71 -12.44 -21.61 -8.08
CA PRO A 71 -12.12 -22.96 -7.65
C PRO A 71 -11.19 -23.67 -8.64
N ARG A 72 -10.33 -24.55 -8.13
CA ARG A 72 -9.41 -25.33 -8.96
C ARG A 72 -10.13 -26.50 -9.64
N ILE A 73 -10.81 -26.19 -10.75
CA ILE A 73 -11.57 -27.09 -11.61
C ILE A 73 -11.12 -26.93 -13.08
N PRO A 74 -11.50 -27.81 -14.02
CA PRO A 74 -11.11 -27.66 -15.42
C PRO A 74 -11.47 -26.28 -15.99
N ALA A 75 -10.60 -25.71 -16.83
CA ALA A 75 -10.75 -24.34 -17.36
C ALA A 75 -12.11 -24.10 -18.02
N VAL A 76 -12.61 -25.03 -18.83
CA VAL A 76 -13.95 -24.96 -19.44
C VAL A 76 -15.08 -24.75 -18.42
N ALA A 77 -14.97 -25.35 -17.24
CA ALA A 77 -15.96 -25.14 -16.17
C ALA A 77 -15.81 -23.75 -15.54
N VAL A 78 -14.59 -23.26 -15.36
CA VAL A 78 -14.32 -21.88 -14.91
C VAL A 78 -14.87 -20.87 -15.90
N GLU A 79 -14.67 -21.07 -17.22
CA GLU A 79 -15.21 -20.21 -18.27
C GLU A 79 -16.74 -20.11 -18.20
N GLN A 80 -17.43 -21.25 -18.04
CA GLN A 80 -18.89 -21.29 -17.91
C GLN A 80 -19.36 -20.55 -16.67
N MET A 81 -18.71 -20.77 -15.53
CA MET A 81 -19.05 -20.06 -14.29
C MET A 81 -18.75 -18.56 -14.40
N TYR A 82 -17.66 -18.18 -15.06
CA TYR A 82 -17.29 -16.80 -15.30
C TYR A 82 -18.36 -16.09 -16.13
N ARG A 83 -18.81 -16.69 -17.24
CA ARG A 83 -19.91 -16.15 -18.07
C ARG A 83 -21.18 -15.89 -17.27
N GLN A 84 -21.53 -16.80 -16.36
CA GLN A 84 -22.74 -16.69 -15.55
C GLN A 84 -22.65 -15.60 -14.48
N ARG A 85 -21.44 -15.32 -13.96
CA ARG A 85 -21.24 -14.34 -12.88
C ARG A 85 -20.71 -12.99 -13.37
N ARG A 86 -20.26 -12.88 -14.63
CA ARG A 86 -19.76 -11.63 -15.20
C ARG A 86 -20.89 -10.59 -15.16
N PRO A 87 -20.67 -9.39 -14.61
CA PRO A 87 -21.67 -8.34 -14.59
C PRO A 87 -22.18 -8.02 -15.99
N ALA A 88 -23.50 -7.78 -16.11
CA ALA A 88 -24.11 -7.37 -17.37
C ALA A 88 -23.60 -5.99 -17.82
N GLU A 89 -23.72 -5.72 -19.12
CA GLU A 89 -23.41 -4.42 -19.69
C GLU A 89 -24.63 -3.48 -19.67
N PRO A 90 -24.42 -2.16 -19.52
CA PRO A 90 -23.15 -1.49 -19.22
C PRO A 90 -22.67 -1.77 -17.80
N ARG A 91 -21.36 -1.79 -17.57
CA ARG A 91 -20.78 -2.07 -16.24
C ARG A 91 -20.74 -0.81 -15.38
N ALA A 92 -20.79 -0.99 -14.07
CA ALA A 92 -20.54 0.09 -13.13
C ALA A 92 -19.14 0.70 -13.34
N PRO A 93 -18.98 2.03 -13.24
CA PRO A 93 -17.67 2.66 -13.27
C PRO A 93 -16.76 2.12 -12.15
N ARG A 94 -15.44 2.12 -12.42
CA ARG A 94 -14.42 1.80 -11.42
C ARG A 94 -13.55 3.02 -11.17
N THR A 95 -13.18 3.18 -9.91
CA THR A 95 -12.34 4.27 -9.42
C THR A 95 -10.95 4.21 -10.03
N VAL A 96 -10.39 3.01 -10.15
CA VAL A 96 -9.07 2.76 -10.73
C VAL A 96 -9.23 1.82 -11.91
N ASP A 97 -8.49 2.04 -12.99
CA ASP A 97 -8.44 1.12 -14.12
C ASP A 97 -7.70 -0.18 -13.70
N PRO A 98 -8.39 -1.33 -13.60
CA PRO A 98 -7.76 -2.58 -13.15
C PRO A 98 -6.64 -3.03 -14.09
N ALA A 99 -6.78 -2.79 -15.39
CA ALA A 99 -5.77 -3.15 -16.38
C ALA A 99 -4.44 -2.43 -16.13
N ALA A 100 -4.46 -1.17 -15.72
CA ALA A 100 -3.25 -0.41 -15.42
C ALA A 100 -2.52 -0.95 -14.17
N GLN A 101 -3.26 -1.34 -13.13
CA GLN A 101 -2.67 -1.97 -11.94
C GLN A 101 -2.07 -3.34 -12.28
N LEU A 102 -2.80 -4.16 -13.04
CA LEU A 102 -2.37 -5.49 -13.45
C LEU A 102 -1.08 -5.44 -14.29
N LEU A 103 -1.01 -4.55 -15.28
CA LEU A 103 0.18 -4.42 -16.12
C LEU A 103 1.40 -3.90 -15.36
N ARG A 104 1.22 -3.11 -14.30
CA ARG A 104 2.32 -2.67 -13.45
C ARG A 104 3.02 -3.85 -12.75
N GLU A 105 2.31 -4.93 -12.46
CA GLU A 105 2.90 -6.13 -11.85
C GLU A 105 3.94 -6.83 -12.74
N LEU A 106 3.97 -6.54 -14.05
CA LEU A 106 4.99 -7.05 -14.96
C LEU A 106 6.40 -6.56 -14.61
N VAL A 107 6.49 -5.37 -14.03
CA VAL A 107 7.75 -4.65 -13.81
C VAL A 107 8.00 -4.28 -12.37
N ARG A 108 6.99 -4.34 -11.49
CA ARG A 108 7.09 -3.99 -10.07
C ARG A 108 6.47 -5.06 -9.18
N LEU A 109 7.00 -5.19 -7.97
CA LEU A 109 6.34 -5.95 -6.91
C LEU A 109 5.08 -5.22 -6.39
N PRO A 110 4.03 -5.96 -5.99
CA PRO A 110 2.83 -5.37 -5.39
C PRO A 110 3.06 -4.89 -3.95
N THR A 111 4.16 -5.33 -3.30
CA THR A 111 4.52 -4.94 -1.93
C THR A 111 5.30 -3.61 -1.91
N PRO A 112 5.20 -2.81 -0.83
CA PRO A 112 4.17 -2.90 0.20
C PRO A 112 2.81 -2.50 -0.38
N GLY A 113 1.75 -3.24 -0.07
CA GLY A 113 0.40 -2.94 -0.57
C GLY A 113 -0.63 -3.03 0.55
N ALA A 114 -1.86 -2.65 0.24
CA ALA A 114 -3.00 -2.91 1.11
C ALA A 114 -4.25 -3.20 0.28
N ALA A 115 -5.19 -3.88 0.93
CA ALA A 115 -6.51 -4.18 0.40
C ALA A 115 -7.58 -3.88 1.46
N ALA A 116 -8.74 -3.43 1.01
CA ALA A 116 -9.92 -3.20 1.84
C ALA A 116 -11.08 -4.04 1.31
N HIS A 117 -11.73 -4.75 2.23
CA HIS A 117 -12.87 -5.61 1.96
C HIS A 117 -14.11 -4.98 2.60
N LEU A 118 -15.03 -4.47 1.78
CA LEU A 118 -16.30 -3.90 2.24
C LEU A 118 -17.44 -4.87 1.90
N THR A 119 -18.04 -5.46 2.92
CA THR A 119 -19.27 -6.26 2.75
C THR A 119 -20.47 -5.36 2.94
N LEU A 120 -21.31 -5.23 1.91
CA LEU A 120 -22.49 -4.38 1.87
C LEU A 120 -23.64 -5.14 1.18
N ASP A 121 -24.81 -5.19 1.80
CA ASP A 121 -25.98 -5.93 1.28
C ASP A 121 -25.69 -7.39 0.87
N GLY A 122 -24.81 -8.07 1.62
CA GLY A 122 -24.37 -9.43 1.31
C GLY A 122 -23.43 -9.55 0.09
N ARG A 123 -23.02 -8.44 -0.52
CA ARG A 123 -22.01 -8.37 -1.58
C ARG A 123 -20.68 -7.93 -0.99
N LEU A 124 -19.61 -8.61 -1.41
CA LEU A 124 -18.25 -8.25 -1.05
C LEU A 124 -17.65 -7.37 -2.14
N HIS A 125 -17.25 -6.16 -1.78
CA HIS A 125 -16.45 -5.24 -2.59
C HIS A 125 -15.00 -5.31 -2.10
N VAL A 126 -14.06 -5.44 -3.04
CA VAL A 126 -12.63 -5.51 -2.75
C VAL A 126 -11.91 -4.48 -3.60
N ALA A 127 -11.04 -3.69 -2.97
CA ALA A 127 -10.11 -2.81 -3.67
C ALA A 127 -8.72 -2.90 -3.06
N GLN A 128 -7.72 -2.52 -3.85
CA GLN A 128 -6.33 -2.38 -3.44
C GLN A 128 -5.90 -0.92 -3.52
N GLY A 129 -4.85 -0.56 -2.77
CA GLY A 129 -4.20 0.74 -2.93
C GLY A 129 -3.65 0.91 -4.34
N ALA A 130 -3.81 2.10 -4.92
CA ALA A 130 -3.47 2.36 -6.31
C ALA A 130 -2.06 2.93 -6.46
N LYS A 131 -1.18 2.16 -7.12
CA LYS A 131 0.20 2.58 -7.41
C LYS A 131 0.39 2.98 -8.87
N GLY A 132 1.47 3.72 -9.12
CA GLY A 132 1.87 4.15 -10.46
C GLY A 132 1.04 5.32 -10.99
N ASP A 133 1.29 5.67 -12.25
CA ASP A 133 0.71 6.83 -12.94
C ASP A 133 -0.72 6.55 -13.42
N VAL A 134 -1.61 6.23 -12.49
CA VAL A 134 -3.03 5.98 -12.77
C VAL A 134 -3.91 7.16 -12.37
N GLU A 135 -4.89 7.46 -13.23
CA GLU A 135 -5.97 8.40 -12.95
C GLU A 135 -7.00 7.78 -12.00
N LEU A 136 -7.42 8.55 -11.00
CA LEU A 136 -8.43 8.14 -10.03
C LEU A 136 -9.76 8.81 -10.38
N ARG A 137 -10.76 7.98 -10.65
CA ARG A 137 -12.13 8.37 -10.99
C ARG A 137 -13.07 8.10 -9.82
N HIS A 138 -12.76 8.72 -8.69
CA HIS A 138 -13.57 8.61 -7.47
C HIS A 138 -15.02 8.99 -7.71
N HIS A 139 -15.92 8.30 -7.00
CA HIS A 139 -17.34 8.60 -6.96
C HIS A 139 -17.55 10.07 -6.58
N PRO A 140 -18.54 10.80 -7.17
CA PRO A 140 -18.74 12.22 -6.91
C PRO A 140 -18.79 12.61 -5.43
N LEU A 141 -19.40 11.79 -4.57
CA LEU A 141 -19.42 12.03 -3.12
C LEU A 141 -18.03 11.94 -2.47
N VAL A 142 -17.20 10.98 -2.89
CA VAL A 142 -15.82 10.83 -2.39
C VAL A 142 -14.94 11.97 -2.92
N ARG A 143 -15.11 12.34 -4.20
CA ARG A 143 -14.45 13.52 -4.78
C ARG A 143 -14.81 14.80 -4.03
N ALA A 144 -16.09 15.03 -3.74
CA ALA A 144 -16.53 16.20 -2.97
C ALA A 144 -15.91 16.24 -1.57
N TYR A 145 -15.83 15.09 -0.88
CA TYR A 145 -15.11 15.01 0.39
C TYR A 145 -13.63 15.39 0.25
N LEU A 146 -12.93 14.86 -0.75
CA LEU A 146 -11.52 15.15 -0.98
C LEU A 146 -11.28 16.64 -1.30
N ASP A 147 -12.17 17.25 -2.10
CA ASP A 147 -12.08 18.65 -2.51
C ASP A 147 -12.37 19.63 -1.34
N GLU A 148 -13.11 19.18 -0.32
CA GLU A 148 -13.41 19.95 0.90
C GLU A 148 -12.27 19.92 1.94
N LEU A 149 -11.32 18.99 1.83
CA LEU A 149 -10.27 18.84 2.83
C LEU A 149 -9.25 19.99 2.76
N PRO A 150 -8.91 20.63 3.89
CA PRO A 150 -7.78 21.55 3.92
C PRO A 150 -6.47 20.82 3.64
N PRO A 151 -5.43 21.52 3.14
CA PRO A 151 -4.07 20.98 3.09
C PRO A 151 -3.65 20.36 4.44
N GLY A 152 -2.85 19.30 4.39
CA GLY A 152 -2.40 18.61 5.60
C GLY A 152 -3.39 17.60 6.18
N HIS A 153 -4.62 17.47 5.66
CA HIS A 153 -5.63 16.56 6.23
C HIS A 153 -5.67 15.17 5.58
N LEU A 154 -4.86 14.96 4.54
CA LEU A 154 -4.62 13.66 3.91
C LEU A 154 -3.20 13.21 4.17
N VAL A 155 -3.00 11.96 4.58
CA VAL A 155 -1.69 11.32 4.48
C VAL A 155 -1.24 11.33 3.02
N ARG A 156 0.07 11.19 2.78
CA ARG A 156 0.64 11.17 1.43
C ARG A 156 -0.06 10.11 0.58
N GLY A 157 -0.65 10.53 -0.54
CA GLY A 157 -1.40 9.65 -1.43
C GLY A 157 -2.67 9.03 -0.83
N GLY A 158 -3.25 9.62 0.23
CA GLY A 158 -4.44 9.09 0.91
C GLY A 158 -5.62 8.84 -0.02
N GLU A 159 -5.76 9.62 -1.09
CA GLU A 159 -6.78 9.43 -2.13
C GLU A 159 -6.61 8.12 -2.92
N ARG A 160 -5.44 7.48 -2.87
CA ARG A 160 -5.12 6.22 -3.54
C ARG A 160 -5.30 5.01 -2.63
N HIS A 161 -5.69 5.22 -1.38
CA HIS A 161 -5.79 4.14 -0.41
C HIS A 161 -6.96 3.19 -0.71
N ALA A 162 -6.76 1.91 -0.41
CA ALA A 162 -7.73 0.85 -0.67
C ALA A 162 -9.11 1.16 -0.05
N GLU A 163 -9.12 1.78 1.13
CA GLU A 163 -10.33 2.12 1.88
C GLU A 163 -11.19 3.17 1.16
N MET A 164 -10.57 4.18 0.54
CA MET A 164 -11.31 5.18 -0.24
C MET A 164 -11.78 4.60 -1.58
N ILE A 165 -10.94 3.79 -2.22
CA ILE A 165 -11.25 3.15 -3.50
C ILE A 165 -12.43 2.16 -3.33
N VAL A 166 -12.44 1.33 -2.28
CA VAL A 166 -13.51 0.34 -2.10
C VAL A 166 -14.87 1.00 -1.81
N VAL A 167 -14.88 2.09 -1.03
CA VAL A 167 -16.11 2.85 -0.78
C VAL A 167 -16.58 3.53 -2.07
N SER A 168 -15.66 4.14 -2.82
CA SER A 168 -15.97 4.75 -4.11
C SER A 168 -16.54 3.74 -5.12
N ASP A 169 -15.93 2.55 -5.25
CA ASP A 169 -16.41 1.48 -6.14
C ASP A 169 -17.79 0.95 -5.70
N ALA A 170 -18.05 0.83 -4.39
CA ALA A 170 -19.36 0.43 -3.89
C ALA A 170 -20.45 1.46 -4.18
N LEU A 171 -20.14 2.75 -4.07
CA LEU A 171 -21.05 3.84 -4.42
C LEU A 171 -21.32 3.89 -5.93
N HIS A 172 -20.29 3.73 -6.77
CA HIS A 172 -20.46 3.60 -8.23
C HIS A 172 -21.38 2.44 -8.60
N ASP A 173 -21.20 1.26 -8.00
CA ASP A 173 -22.06 0.10 -8.24
C ASP A 173 -23.52 0.33 -7.77
N HIS A 174 -23.71 1.06 -6.68
CA HIS A 174 -25.06 1.39 -6.19
C HIS A 174 -25.75 2.42 -7.10
N ASP A 175 -25.08 3.52 -7.44
CA ASP A 175 -25.62 4.56 -8.33
C ASP A 175 -25.86 4.04 -9.74
N HIS A 176 -25.02 3.12 -10.22
CA HIS A 176 -25.24 2.44 -11.49
C HIS A 176 -26.57 1.66 -11.50
N ARG A 177 -26.88 0.94 -10.40
CA ARG A 177 -28.16 0.24 -10.25
C ARG A 177 -29.34 1.22 -10.13
N ARG A 178 -29.20 2.28 -9.35
CA ARG A 178 -30.23 3.34 -9.24
C ARG A 178 -30.54 3.98 -10.58
N ALA A 179 -29.51 4.27 -11.38
CA ALA A 179 -29.68 4.84 -12.71
C ALA A 179 -30.45 3.89 -13.66
N ALA A 180 -30.22 2.57 -13.56
CA ALA A 180 -30.99 1.58 -14.31
C ALA A 180 -32.48 1.57 -13.91
N ASP A 181 -32.79 1.90 -12.67
CA ASP A 181 -34.16 2.06 -12.15
C ASP A 181 -34.74 3.48 -12.36
N GLY A 182 -34.01 4.39 -13.01
CA GLY A 182 -34.43 5.77 -13.25
C GLY A 182 -34.39 6.67 -12.01
N LEU A 183 -33.67 6.26 -10.96
CA LEU A 183 -33.51 7.01 -9.72
C LEU A 183 -32.29 7.95 -9.80
N PRO A 184 -32.32 9.10 -9.08
CA PRO A 184 -31.17 9.99 -9.02
C PRO A 184 -29.98 9.36 -8.25
N PRO A 185 -28.75 9.85 -8.50
CA PRO A 185 -27.57 9.51 -7.70
C PRO A 185 -27.78 9.69 -6.20
N LEU A 186 -27.05 8.92 -5.40
CA LEU A 186 -27.07 9.01 -3.94
C LEU A 186 -26.70 10.41 -3.45
N THR A 187 -27.47 10.89 -2.47
CA THR A 187 -27.04 11.97 -1.58
C THR A 187 -26.06 11.45 -0.53
N ILE A 188 -25.34 12.36 0.15
CA ILE A 188 -24.43 11.97 1.23
C ILE A 188 -25.15 11.29 2.40
N ASP A 189 -26.38 11.69 2.71
CA ASP A 189 -27.16 11.10 3.80
C ASP A 189 -27.61 9.68 3.44
N GLU A 190 -28.13 9.46 2.23
CA GLU A 190 -28.45 8.12 1.74
C GLU A 190 -27.20 7.22 1.67
N ALA A 191 -26.06 7.76 1.24
CA ALA A 191 -24.80 7.02 1.23
C ALA A 191 -24.36 6.59 2.63
N ARG A 192 -24.52 7.45 3.63
CA ARG A 192 -24.23 7.12 5.04
C ARG A 192 -25.18 6.08 5.60
N GLU A 193 -26.47 6.16 5.28
CA GLU A 193 -27.45 5.14 5.67
C GLU A 193 -27.12 3.77 5.07
N LEU A 194 -26.80 3.73 3.77
CA LEU A 194 -26.38 2.52 3.08
C LEU A 194 -25.10 1.93 3.70
N LEU A 195 -24.03 2.71 3.72
CA LEU A 195 -22.69 2.27 4.14
C LEU A 195 -22.63 1.92 5.63
N GLY A 196 -23.47 2.53 6.46
CA GLY A 196 -23.57 2.25 7.90
C GLY A 196 -24.08 0.84 8.24
N THR A 197 -24.64 0.12 7.26
CA THR A 197 -24.99 -1.30 7.40
C THR A 197 -23.84 -2.25 7.04
N GLY A 198 -22.79 -1.71 6.42
CA GLY A 198 -21.67 -2.47 5.92
C GLY A 198 -20.67 -2.87 6.99
N ARG A 199 -19.79 -3.82 6.64
CA ARG A 199 -18.63 -4.19 7.44
C ARG A 199 -17.37 -4.09 6.59
N ILE A 200 -16.38 -3.36 7.09
CA ILE A 200 -15.09 -3.23 6.43
C ILE A 200 -13.98 -4.01 7.16
N GLU A 201 -13.08 -4.62 6.41
CA GLU A 201 -11.88 -5.28 6.91
C GLU A 201 -10.64 -4.82 6.12
N PHE A 202 -9.52 -4.69 6.80
CA PHE A 202 -8.28 -4.14 6.24
C PHE A 202 -7.19 -5.21 6.17
N TYR A 203 -6.41 -5.20 5.10
CA TYR A 203 -5.32 -6.15 4.87
C TYR A 203 -4.08 -5.44 4.35
N ARG A 204 -2.91 -5.88 4.81
CA ARG A 204 -1.60 -5.43 4.36
C ARG A 204 -0.94 -6.53 3.53
N SER A 205 -0.54 -6.18 2.32
CA SER A 205 0.27 -7.03 1.45
C SER A 205 1.74 -6.76 1.73
N ARG A 206 2.40 -7.74 2.35
CA ARG A 206 3.82 -7.70 2.74
C ARG A 206 4.57 -8.88 2.14
N GLU A 207 5.89 -8.87 2.26
CA GLU A 207 6.70 -10.02 1.88
C GLU A 207 6.34 -11.25 2.72
N PRO A 208 6.49 -12.46 2.17
CA PRO A 208 6.26 -13.69 2.92
C PRO A 208 7.10 -13.77 4.19
N GLY A 209 6.45 -14.08 5.31
CA GLY A 209 7.09 -14.16 6.63
C GLY A 209 7.14 -12.83 7.39
N ASP A 210 6.75 -11.71 6.78
CA ASP A 210 6.59 -10.44 7.50
C ASP A 210 5.41 -10.55 8.50
N PRO A 211 5.65 -10.36 9.82
CA PRO A 211 4.62 -10.46 10.85
C PRO A 211 3.56 -9.36 10.75
N THR A 212 3.80 -8.30 9.98
CA THR A 212 2.84 -7.21 9.74
C THR A 212 1.93 -7.44 8.53
N GLY A 213 2.15 -8.54 7.79
CA GLY A 213 1.32 -8.96 6.67
C GLY A 213 -0.01 -9.58 7.10
N GLY A 214 -1.02 -9.48 6.25
CA GLY A 214 -2.35 -10.02 6.50
C GLY A 214 -3.30 -9.00 7.11
N ARG A 215 -4.23 -9.44 7.96
CA ARG A 215 -5.29 -8.59 8.51
C ARG A 215 -4.69 -7.48 9.40
N ALA A 216 -5.15 -6.26 9.21
CA ALA A 216 -4.82 -5.10 10.04
C ALA A 216 -6.05 -4.65 10.85
N ASP A 217 -5.80 -4.13 12.05
CA ASP A 217 -6.86 -3.67 12.94
C ASP A 217 -7.39 -2.29 12.55
N LEU A 218 -6.51 -1.38 12.14
CA LEU A 218 -6.85 -0.01 11.77
C LEU A 218 -6.10 0.42 10.50
N PRO A 219 -6.75 1.23 9.64
CA PRO A 219 -6.12 1.84 8.49
C PRO A 219 -5.37 3.14 8.90
N CYS A 220 -4.92 3.91 7.91
CA CYS A 220 -4.23 5.18 8.14
C CYS A 220 -5.13 6.25 8.80
N ASP A 221 -4.51 7.31 9.34
CA ASP A 221 -5.24 8.35 10.07
C ASP A 221 -6.34 9.03 9.22
N SER A 222 -6.05 9.28 7.94
CA SER A 222 -7.02 9.86 6.99
C SER A 222 -8.13 8.88 6.61
N CYS A 223 -7.81 7.59 6.45
CA CYS A 223 -8.81 6.57 6.14
C CYS A 223 -9.80 6.38 7.29
N VAL A 224 -9.37 6.42 8.55
CA VAL A 224 -10.30 6.40 9.70
C VAL A 224 -11.25 7.59 9.65
N ARG A 225 -10.73 8.82 9.45
CA ARG A 225 -11.56 10.04 9.35
C ARG A 225 -12.56 9.97 8.21
N PHE A 226 -12.12 9.50 7.04
CA PHE A 226 -12.97 9.27 5.87
C PHE A 226 -14.07 8.24 6.15
N LEU A 227 -13.72 7.07 6.69
CA LEU A 227 -14.68 6.00 6.94
C LEU A 227 -15.72 6.40 7.99
N VAL A 228 -15.35 7.19 8.99
CA VAL A 228 -16.31 7.80 9.93
C VAL A 228 -17.21 8.83 9.23
N ARG A 229 -16.66 9.66 8.34
CA ARG A 229 -17.43 10.63 7.54
C ARG A 229 -18.47 9.95 6.64
N PHE A 230 -18.17 8.76 6.13
CA PHE A 230 -19.09 7.94 5.33
C PHE A 230 -19.90 6.92 6.16
N ALA A 231 -19.79 6.98 7.49
CA ALA A 231 -20.49 6.09 8.44
C ALA A 231 -20.14 4.59 8.32
N VAL A 232 -19.07 4.23 7.62
CA VAL A 232 -18.55 2.85 7.55
C VAL A 232 -17.91 2.44 8.88
N LEU A 233 -17.29 3.39 9.59
CA LEU A 233 -16.76 3.21 10.94
C LEU A 233 -17.54 4.06 11.95
N PRO A 234 -17.65 3.61 13.22
CA PRO A 234 -18.32 4.37 14.27
C PRO A 234 -17.51 5.62 14.64
N TRP A 235 -18.21 6.66 15.10
CA TRP A 235 -17.58 7.93 15.50
C TRP A 235 -16.49 7.77 16.58
N SER A 236 -16.58 6.74 17.42
CA SER A 236 -15.62 6.43 18.47
C SER A 236 -14.21 6.16 17.93
N ASP A 237 -14.10 5.71 16.68
CA ASP A 237 -12.81 5.38 16.08
C ASP A 237 -11.96 6.63 15.82
N LEU A 238 -12.57 7.82 15.87
CA LEU A 238 -11.82 9.08 15.84
C LEU A 238 -10.82 9.20 17.00
N ALA A 239 -11.03 8.50 18.13
CA ALA A 239 -10.09 8.43 19.24
C ALA A 239 -8.71 7.88 18.82
N PHE A 240 -8.66 7.01 17.79
CA PHE A 240 -7.39 6.44 17.31
C PHE A 240 -6.57 7.41 16.46
N VAL A 241 -7.14 8.55 16.06
CA VAL A 241 -6.55 9.55 15.16
C VAL A 241 -6.60 10.95 15.74
N GLU A 242 -6.70 11.03 17.07
CA GLU A 242 -6.57 12.26 17.82
C GLU A 242 -5.21 12.90 17.56
N GLU A 243 -5.25 14.22 17.38
CA GLU A 243 -4.05 15.03 17.22
C GLU A 243 -3.23 15.00 18.49
N TRP A 244 -1.91 14.94 18.32
CA TRP A 244 -0.98 14.94 19.43
C TRP A 244 0.29 15.68 19.05
N ARG A 245 0.71 16.59 19.92
CA ARG A 245 1.92 17.39 19.77
C ARG A 245 2.76 17.28 21.04
N PRO A 246 4.09 17.22 20.91
CA PRO A 246 4.98 17.27 22.06
C PRO A 246 4.89 18.65 22.75
N GLU A 247 5.21 18.69 24.04
CA GLU A 247 5.52 19.95 24.71
C GLU A 247 6.89 20.47 24.23
N PRO A 248 7.11 21.80 24.21
CA PRO A 248 8.42 22.38 23.86
C PRO A 248 9.55 21.78 24.70
N GLN A 249 10.68 21.47 24.06
CA GLN A 249 11.83 20.82 24.68
C GLN A 249 13.04 21.75 24.71
N GLU A 250 14.02 21.43 25.57
CA GLU A 250 15.33 22.08 25.49
C GLU A 250 16.15 21.46 24.34
N HIS A 251 16.53 22.28 23.36
CA HIS A 251 17.14 21.77 22.13
C HIS A 251 18.62 21.42 22.32
N ILE A 252 18.95 20.15 22.13
CA ILE A 252 20.33 19.64 22.22
C ILE A 252 21.21 19.98 21.00
N ALA A 253 20.59 20.45 19.90
CA ALA A 253 21.28 20.89 18.68
C ALA A 253 20.57 22.12 18.07
N PRO A 254 20.68 23.31 18.71
CA PRO A 254 19.97 24.51 18.26
C PRO A 254 20.28 24.87 16.80
N GLY A 255 19.24 25.17 16.02
CA GLY A 255 19.36 25.60 14.62
C GLY A 255 19.53 24.49 13.58
N ARG A 256 19.64 23.21 13.99
CA ARG A 256 19.65 22.07 13.05
C ARG A 256 18.27 21.81 12.44
N PHE A 257 17.22 22.01 13.23
CA PHE A 257 15.83 21.78 12.84
C PHE A 257 14.96 22.98 13.24
N PRO A 258 13.81 23.20 12.57
CA PRO A 258 12.73 24.02 13.11
C PRO A 258 12.31 23.52 14.50
N ASP A 259 11.92 24.43 15.39
CA ASP A 259 11.65 24.13 16.81
C ASP A 259 10.68 22.94 16.99
N GLU A 260 9.59 22.96 16.23
CA GLU A 260 8.54 21.94 16.33
C GLU A 260 8.97 20.55 15.82
N VAL A 261 10.01 20.49 14.98
CA VAL A 261 10.65 19.25 14.53
C VAL A 261 11.59 18.75 15.61
N ALA A 262 12.41 19.65 16.18
CA ALA A 262 13.30 19.33 17.29
C ALA A 262 12.52 18.79 18.50
N ASP A 263 11.42 19.45 18.90
CA ASP A 263 10.56 19.04 20.01
C ASP A 263 10.01 17.62 19.80
N ALA A 264 9.58 17.30 18.57
CA ALA A 264 9.03 15.99 18.24
C ALA A 264 10.08 14.88 18.20
N LEU A 265 11.29 15.18 17.72
CA LEU A 265 12.41 14.25 17.75
C LEU A 265 12.86 13.98 19.19
N LEU A 266 12.97 15.02 20.01
CA LEU A 266 13.36 14.92 21.42
C LEU A 266 12.34 14.15 22.26
N ASP A 267 11.03 14.44 22.12
CA ASP A 267 9.98 13.61 22.74
C ASP A 267 10.04 12.16 22.25
N GLY A 268 10.37 11.97 20.98
CA GLY A 268 10.56 10.66 20.37
C GLY A 268 11.84 9.93 20.79
N GLY A 269 12.63 10.49 21.72
CA GLY A 269 13.83 9.87 22.29
C GLY A 269 15.13 10.16 21.53
N TRP A 270 15.14 11.13 20.62
CA TRP A 270 16.38 11.56 19.97
C TRP A 270 17.36 12.15 20.99
N GLN A 271 18.59 11.67 20.94
CA GLN A 271 19.67 12.14 21.80
C GLN A 271 21.01 12.00 21.07
N ILE A 272 21.98 12.84 21.46
CA ILE A 272 23.37 12.72 21.02
C ILE A 272 24.12 11.99 22.12
N SER A 273 24.44 10.72 21.88
CA SER A 273 25.07 9.85 22.87
C SER A 273 26.16 9.00 22.25
N MET A 274 27.21 8.73 23.03
CA MET A 274 28.30 7.81 22.64
C MET A 274 27.81 6.37 22.41
N PHE A 275 26.59 6.02 22.87
CA PHE A 275 25.99 4.70 22.66
C PHE A 275 25.27 4.57 21.31
N ASN A 276 25.03 5.67 20.58
CA ASN A 276 24.26 5.64 19.34
C ASN A 276 24.88 4.71 18.29
N GLU A 277 26.22 4.68 18.19
CA GLU A 277 26.93 3.82 17.25
C GLU A 277 26.67 2.34 17.56
N ALA A 278 26.79 1.94 18.83
CA ALA A 278 26.51 0.56 19.25
C ALA A 278 25.05 0.15 18.99
N LEU A 279 24.09 1.04 19.28
CA LEU A 279 22.67 0.82 19.00
C LEU A 279 22.39 0.66 17.50
N ALA A 280 22.97 1.53 16.68
CA ALA A 280 22.81 1.47 15.23
C ALA A 280 23.40 0.19 14.64
N MET A 281 24.62 -0.19 15.06
CA MET A 281 25.24 -1.44 14.60
C MET A 281 24.42 -2.67 14.97
N GLY A 282 23.89 -2.73 16.19
CA GLY A 282 23.03 -3.83 16.63
C GLY A 282 21.77 -3.94 15.77
N ALA A 283 21.04 -2.84 15.60
CA ALA A 283 19.83 -2.82 14.79
C ALA A 283 20.10 -3.16 13.31
N ILE A 284 21.23 -2.68 12.75
CA ILE A 284 21.66 -3.02 11.38
C ILE A 284 21.96 -4.51 11.25
N ALA A 285 22.71 -5.09 12.18
CA ALA A 285 23.08 -6.50 12.16
C ALA A 285 21.84 -7.40 12.21
N GLU A 286 20.94 -7.16 13.17
CA GLU A 286 19.70 -7.91 13.31
C GLU A 286 18.79 -7.74 12.08
N THR A 287 18.73 -6.54 11.49
CA THR A 287 17.98 -6.31 10.24
C THR A 287 18.55 -7.11 9.08
N ALA A 288 19.88 -7.22 8.97
CA ALA A 288 20.55 -7.97 7.91
C ALA A 288 20.45 -9.51 8.08
N GLU A 289 20.15 -10.00 9.28
CA GLU A 289 19.90 -11.42 9.53
C GLU A 289 18.60 -11.90 8.88
N VAL A 290 17.60 -11.02 8.78
CA VAL A 290 16.31 -11.31 8.13
C VAL A 290 16.50 -11.36 6.61
N ALA A 291 16.30 -12.55 6.04
CA ALA A 291 16.38 -12.77 4.60
C ALA A 291 15.05 -12.51 3.92
N GLY A 292 15.08 -11.86 2.75
CA GLY A 292 14.01 -11.99 1.77
C GLY A 292 14.09 -13.34 1.05
N GLN A 293 13.18 -13.55 0.10
CA GLN A 293 13.18 -14.73 -0.76
C GLN A 293 14.39 -14.76 -1.70
N ARG A 294 14.81 -13.59 -2.21
CA ARG A 294 15.91 -13.47 -3.18
C ARG A 294 16.99 -12.50 -2.74
N HIS A 295 16.64 -11.55 -1.89
CA HIS A 295 17.53 -10.48 -1.47
C HIS A 295 17.78 -10.49 0.03
N ARG A 296 18.83 -9.79 0.45
CA ARG A 296 19.17 -9.51 1.85
C ARG A 296 19.49 -8.03 1.99
N HIS A 297 19.24 -7.48 3.17
CA HIS A 297 19.65 -6.13 3.47
C HIS A 297 21.17 -6.07 3.65
N GLU A 298 21.82 -5.16 2.92
CA GLU A 298 23.25 -4.87 3.05
C GLU A 298 23.42 -3.40 3.40
N ALA A 299 23.93 -3.11 4.60
CA ALA A 299 24.16 -1.74 5.02
C ALA A 299 25.36 -1.11 4.30
N PHE A 300 25.27 0.19 4.10
CA PHE A 300 26.31 1.03 3.50
C PHE A 300 26.48 2.31 4.34
N ARG A 301 27.49 3.11 4.04
CA ARG A 301 27.88 4.29 4.85
C ARG A 301 26.69 5.18 5.23
N ALA A 302 25.87 5.57 4.25
CA ALA A 302 24.72 6.44 4.50
C ALA A 302 23.68 5.84 5.46
N ALA A 303 23.46 4.53 5.42
CA ALA A 303 22.59 3.83 6.37
C ALA A 303 23.16 3.85 7.79
N HIS A 304 24.46 3.59 7.94
CA HIS A 304 25.14 3.71 9.23
C HIS A 304 25.03 5.13 9.79
N GLU A 305 25.26 6.15 8.96
CA GLU A 305 25.21 7.56 9.36
C GLU A 305 23.82 7.98 9.81
N ALA A 306 22.78 7.64 9.03
CA ALA A 306 21.39 7.95 9.36
C ALA A 306 20.93 7.27 10.65
N LEU A 307 21.19 5.97 10.80
CA LEU A 307 20.78 5.19 11.97
C LEU A 307 21.59 5.55 13.23
N THR A 308 22.83 6.01 13.09
CA THR A 308 23.62 6.53 14.22
C THR A 308 23.16 7.93 14.63
N ALA A 309 22.73 8.77 13.67
CA ALA A 309 22.21 10.10 13.97
C ALA A 309 20.84 10.05 14.67
N PHE A 310 19.99 9.07 14.31
CA PHE A 310 18.64 8.91 14.83
C PHE A 310 18.35 7.44 15.19
N PRO A 311 18.99 6.88 16.22
CA PRO A 311 18.80 5.48 16.57
C PRO A 311 17.43 5.27 17.22
N ALA A 312 16.52 4.58 16.53
CA ALA A 312 15.23 4.13 17.04
C ALA A 312 14.34 5.24 17.65
N VAL A 313 14.36 6.45 17.07
CA VAL A 313 13.41 7.52 17.39
C VAL A 313 11.99 7.00 17.17
N LEU A 314 11.05 7.36 18.05
CA LEU A 314 9.63 7.06 17.93
C LEU A 314 8.83 8.36 18.04
N SER A 315 8.61 9.04 16.92
CA SER A 315 7.77 10.23 16.93
C SER A 315 6.30 9.85 17.11
N ARG A 316 5.68 10.43 18.14
CA ARG A 316 4.24 10.33 18.39
C ARG A 316 3.45 11.48 17.77
N ARG A 317 4.15 12.49 17.24
CA ARG A 317 3.54 13.68 16.62
C ARG A 317 2.51 13.23 15.58
N ARG A 318 1.33 13.82 15.67
CA ARG A 318 0.20 13.46 14.83
C ARG A 318 -0.71 14.66 14.64
N GLY A 319 -1.18 14.87 13.42
CA GLY A 319 -2.15 15.92 13.12
C GLY A 319 -1.97 16.49 11.73
N PRO A 320 -2.74 17.54 11.39
CA PRO A 320 -2.55 18.25 10.14
C PRO A 320 -1.13 18.82 10.01
N GLY A 321 -0.50 18.61 8.85
CA GLY A 321 0.75 19.26 8.47
C GLY A 321 0.54 20.41 7.49
N GLU A 322 1.62 20.85 6.84
CA GLU A 322 1.59 21.88 5.80
C GLU A 322 0.78 21.44 4.58
N GLU A 323 0.99 20.21 4.11
CA GLU A 323 0.38 19.64 2.89
C GLU A 323 -0.10 18.21 3.08
N ALA A 324 0.56 17.42 3.92
CA ALA A 324 0.22 16.05 4.27
C ALA A 324 -0.02 15.88 5.77
N TRP A 325 -0.86 14.91 6.14
CA TRP A 325 -1.09 14.53 7.52
C TRP A 325 0.19 13.94 8.13
N ILE A 326 0.54 14.42 9.32
CA ILE A 326 1.69 13.94 10.08
C ILE A 326 1.27 12.67 10.79
N SER A 327 1.93 11.57 10.48
CA SER A 327 1.70 10.26 11.10
C SER A 327 2.87 9.86 12.00
N ARG A 328 2.57 8.99 12.97
CA ARG A 328 3.59 8.42 13.87
C ARG A 328 4.57 7.58 13.06
N PHE A 329 5.86 7.73 13.34
CA PHE A 329 6.90 6.94 12.70
C PHE A 329 7.99 6.52 13.67
N THR A 330 8.81 5.57 13.23
CA THR A 330 10.04 5.20 13.92
C THR A 330 11.21 5.01 12.96
N THR A 331 12.42 5.35 13.43
CA THR A 331 13.71 5.09 12.75
C THR A 331 14.38 3.80 13.24
N ASN A 332 13.58 2.82 13.66
CA ASN A 332 14.06 1.48 13.95
C ASN A 332 13.95 0.59 12.70
N PRO A 333 15.08 0.18 12.08
CA PRO A 333 15.08 -0.56 10.82
C PRO A 333 14.45 -1.95 10.95
N LEU A 334 14.39 -2.52 12.17
CA LEU A 334 13.74 -3.80 12.43
C LEU A 334 12.25 -3.80 12.09
N ARG A 335 11.61 -2.62 12.07
CA ARG A 335 10.20 -2.50 11.66
C ARG A 335 9.98 -2.74 10.16
N ALA A 336 11.06 -2.83 9.38
CA ALA A 336 11.05 -3.12 7.96
C ALA A 336 12.11 -4.17 7.59
N ALA A 337 12.52 -5.04 8.52
CA ALA A 337 13.55 -6.06 8.24
C ALA A 337 13.12 -7.13 7.23
N HIS A 338 11.81 -7.33 7.04
CA HIS A 338 11.25 -8.26 6.06
C HIS A 338 10.99 -7.59 4.70
N THR A 339 11.78 -6.58 4.32
CA THR A 339 11.50 -5.78 3.11
C THR A 339 12.60 -5.88 2.06
N ALA A 340 13.43 -6.91 2.12
CA ALA A 340 14.63 -7.02 1.30
C ALA A 340 14.31 -7.12 -0.18
N ASP A 341 13.28 -7.89 -0.58
CA ASP A 341 12.93 -8.04 -1.99
C ASP A 341 12.23 -6.77 -2.53
N THR A 342 11.39 -6.14 -1.71
CA THR A 342 10.68 -4.88 -2.00
C THR A 342 11.65 -3.73 -2.19
N LEU A 343 12.65 -3.59 -1.30
CA LEU A 343 13.67 -2.55 -1.42
C LEU A 343 14.65 -2.86 -2.55
N ALA A 344 14.89 -4.13 -2.89
CA ALA A 344 15.67 -4.47 -4.08
C ALA A 344 14.94 -4.15 -5.39
N ASP A 345 13.62 -4.43 -5.49
CA ASP A 345 12.77 -4.03 -6.62
C ASP A 345 12.81 -2.52 -6.83
N PHE A 346 12.59 -1.74 -5.76
CA PHE A 346 12.64 -0.29 -5.85
C PHE A 346 14.06 0.25 -6.10
N GLY A 347 15.09 -0.37 -5.51
CA GLY A 347 16.47 -0.01 -5.74
C GLY A 347 16.91 -0.19 -7.20
N ALA A 348 16.37 -1.21 -7.88
CA ALA A 348 16.60 -1.41 -9.32
C ALA A 348 16.02 -0.27 -10.17
N VAL A 349 14.88 0.29 -9.77
CA VAL A 349 14.27 1.47 -10.41
C VAL A 349 15.11 2.73 -10.18
N LEU A 350 15.63 2.93 -8.96
CA LEU A 350 16.46 4.09 -8.63
C LEU A 350 17.90 3.99 -9.15
N GLY A 351 18.36 2.79 -9.51
CA GLY A 351 19.77 2.51 -9.79
C GLY A 351 20.66 2.66 -8.55
N ALA A 352 20.11 2.46 -7.35
CA ALA A 352 20.81 2.63 -6.09
C ALA A 352 20.39 1.57 -5.06
N ARG A 353 21.31 1.14 -4.21
CA ARG A 353 20.99 0.23 -3.09
C ARG A 353 20.20 0.96 -2.01
N LEU A 354 19.26 0.26 -1.39
CA LEU A 354 18.40 0.77 -0.31
C LEU A 354 18.59 -0.04 0.98
N PHE A 355 18.49 0.63 2.12
CA PHE A 355 18.47 0.03 3.45
C PHE A 355 17.28 0.59 4.25
N PRO A 356 16.52 -0.24 4.99
CA PRO A 356 15.40 0.26 5.78
C PRO A 356 15.90 1.18 6.90
N LEU A 357 15.20 2.30 7.10
CA LEU A 357 15.36 3.17 8.26
C LEU A 357 14.31 2.85 9.33
N GLY A 358 13.12 2.44 8.91
CA GLY A 358 12.04 2.10 9.83
C GLY A 358 10.67 2.19 9.16
N SER A 359 9.67 2.71 9.86
CA SER A 359 8.29 2.68 9.37
C SER A 359 7.42 3.82 9.89
N GLU A 360 6.49 4.29 9.05
CA GLU A 360 5.36 5.12 9.44
C GLU A 360 4.11 4.22 9.62
N ARG A 361 3.59 4.18 10.86
CA ARG A 361 2.43 3.35 11.29
C ARG A 361 2.43 1.86 10.89
N GLN A 362 3.58 1.24 10.64
CA GLN A 362 3.64 -0.12 10.06
C GLN A 362 2.90 -0.24 8.72
N GLU A 363 2.66 0.89 8.06
CA GLU A 363 1.98 1.02 6.76
C GLU A 363 2.99 1.39 5.69
N SER A 364 3.77 2.45 5.93
CA SER A 364 4.85 2.90 5.04
C SER A 364 6.22 2.37 5.52
N ILE A 365 7.05 1.95 4.58
CA ILE A 365 8.46 1.62 4.79
C ILE A 365 9.27 2.91 4.59
N LEU A 366 10.10 3.27 5.56
CA LEU A 366 11.09 4.34 5.40
C LEU A 366 12.43 3.70 5.02
N ALA A 367 13.06 4.16 3.95
CA ALA A 367 14.33 3.63 3.48
C ALA A 367 15.29 4.75 3.06
N VAL A 368 16.59 4.51 3.22
CA VAL A 368 17.67 5.37 2.75
C VAL A 368 18.41 4.68 1.63
N ASP A 369 18.88 5.42 0.64
CA ASP A 369 19.75 4.89 -0.40
C ASP A 369 21.24 5.13 -0.12
N GLU A 370 22.11 4.54 -0.95
CA GLU A 370 23.56 4.68 -0.76
C GLU A 370 24.12 6.09 -0.96
N HIS A 371 23.32 7.01 -1.51
CA HIS A 371 23.63 8.44 -1.63
C HIS A 371 23.12 9.26 -0.45
N GLY A 372 22.37 8.66 0.49
CA GLY A 372 21.78 9.32 1.64
C GLY A 372 20.37 9.86 1.42
N ARG A 373 19.80 9.70 0.22
CA ARG A 373 18.43 10.12 -0.09
C ARG A 373 17.45 9.20 0.62
N VAL A 374 16.37 9.77 1.15
CA VAL A 374 15.37 9.03 1.92
C VAL A 374 14.04 8.97 1.18
N PHE A 375 13.43 7.79 1.22
CA PHE A 375 12.19 7.47 0.54
C PHE A 375 11.17 6.83 1.49
N ALA A 376 9.90 6.97 1.15
CA ALA A 376 8.79 6.25 1.76
C ALA A 376 8.11 5.35 0.71
N LEU A 377 7.75 4.12 1.08
CA LEU A 377 7.02 3.19 0.22
C LEU A 377 5.77 2.69 0.97
N ASP A 378 4.59 2.92 0.40
CA ASP A 378 3.30 2.51 0.98
C ASP A 378 2.35 1.99 -0.10
N GLN A 379 1.07 1.83 0.25
CA GLN A 379 0.03 1.34 -0.66
C GLN A 379 -0.31 2.31 -1.80
N ALA A 380 0.06 3.59 -1.69
CA ALA A 380 -0.21 4.62 -2.69
C ALA A 380 0.97 4.84 -3.66
N GLY A 381 2.16 4.38 -3.30
CA GLY A 381 3.34 4.40 -4.17
C GLY A 381 4.64 4.59 -3.41
N GLU A 382 5.60 5.17 -4.12
CA GLU A 382 6.93 5.48 -3.61
C GLU A 382 7.17 7.01 -3.65
N TRP A 383 7.81 7.56 -2.61
CA TRP A 383 7.89 9.00 -2.38
C TRP A 383 9.31 9.41 -2.01
N PHE A 384 9.81 10.50 -2.58
CA PHE A 384 11.08 11.10 -2.18
C PHE A 384 10.86 12.06 -1.01
N LEU A 385 11.41 11.75 0.16
CA LEU A 385 11.21 12.54 1.38
C LEU A 385 12.25 13.64 1.58
N GLY A 386 13.48 13.41 1.14
CA GLY A 386 14.57 14.36 1.34
C GLY A 386 15.91 13.87 0.81
N ALA A 387 16.81 14.82 0.56
CA ALA A 387 18.17 14.55 0.08
C ALA A 387 19.07 13.89 1.15
N ASP A 388 18.68 14.02 2.42
CA ASP A 388 19.30 13.41 3.58
C ASP A 388 18.24 13.11 4.66
N VAL A 389 18.67 12.48 5.75
CA VAL A 389 17.80 12.10 6.87
C VAL A 389 17.19 13.30 7.60
N ASP A 390 17.90 14.43 7.69
CA ASP A 390 17.40 15.64 8.37
C ASP A 390 16.27 16.28 7.57
N ALA A 391 16.46 16.41 6.26
CA ALA A 391 15.44 16.88 5.33
C ALA A 391 14.21 15.96 5.35
N ALA A 392 14.42 14.65 5.37
CA ALA A 392 13.33 13.68 5.40
C ALA A 392 12.51 13.73 6.70
N LEU A 393 13.18 13.79 7.86
CA LEU A 393 12.51 13.93 9.16
C LEU A 393 11.75 15.26 9.24
N THR A 394 12.31 16.33 8.69
CA THR A 394 11.63 17.63 8.57
C THR A 394 10.38 17.52 7.69
N THR A 395 10.47 16.87 6.53
CA THR A 395 9.32 16.62 5.63
C THR A 395 8.21 15.86 6.36
N LEU A 396 8.54 14.80 7.09
CA LEU A 396 7.58 13.99 7.84
C LEU A 396 6.93 14.77 8.99
N LEU A 397 7.73 15.48 9.80
CA LEU A 397 7.27 16.15 11.03
C LEU A 397 6.54 17.46 10.79
N LEU A 398 6.78 18.10 9.64
CA LEU A 398 6.00 19.26 9.20
C LEU A 398 4.86 18.87 8.26
N GLY A 399 4.83 17.62 7.80
CA GLY A 399 3.84 17.13 6.85
C GLY A 399 3.91 17.90 5.54
N ARG A 400 5.09 18.02 4.95
CA ARG A 400 5.30 18.66 3.64
C ARG A 400 4.95 17.70 2.50
N ALA A 401 4.65 18.24 1.32
CA ALA A 401 4.49 17.40 0.14
C ALA A 401 5.81 16.69 -0.19
N ALA A 402 5.69 15.42 -0.53
CA ALA A 402 6.78 14.61 -1.05
C ALA A 402 6.46 14.27 -2.51
N PRO A 403 7.35 14.55 -3.48
CA PRO A 403 7.10 14.15 -4.85
C PRO A 403 7.09 12.63 -4.99
N ARG A 404 6.14 12.13 -5.77
CA ARG A 404 6.01 10.69 -6.06
C ARG A 404 7.08 10.27 -7.05
N VAL A 405 7.71 9.14 -6.79
CA VAL A 405 8.64 8.49 -7.70
C VAL A 405 7.84 7.73 -8.76
N ARG A 406 8.13 8.00 -10.03
CA ARG A 406 7.54 7.31 -11.18
C ARG A 406 8.20 5.94 -11.36
N ASP A 407 7.57 5.08 -12.16
CA ASP A 407 8.11 3.74 -12.42
C ASP A 407 9.41 3.76 -13.26
N ASP A 408 9.80 4.92 -13.81
CA ASP A 408 11.10 5.17 -14.44
C ASP A 408 12.19 5.71 -13.49
N GLY A 409 11.87 5.87 -12.21
CA GLY A 409 12.78 6.36 -11.18
C GLY A 409 12.90 7.89 -11.08
N THR A 410 12.14 8.66 -11.86
CA THR A 410 12.11 10.14 -11.76
C THR A 410 11.08 10.62 -10.73
N TRP A 411 11.30 11.81 -10.14
CA TRP A 411 10.34 12.47 -9.24
C TRP A 411 10.25 13.96 -9.50
#